data_AF-A0A957Q4Q9-F1
#
_entry.id   AF-A0A957Q4Q9-F1
#
_cell.length_a   1.000
_cell.length_b   1.000
_cell.length_c   1.000
_cell.angle_alpha   90.00
_cell.angle_beta   90.00
_cell.angle_gamma   90.00
#
_symmetry.space_group_name_H-M   'P 1'
#
loop_
_entity.id
_entity.type
_entity.pdbx_description
1 polymer ?
#
loop_
_entity_poly.entity_id
_entity_poly.type
_entity_poly.pdbx_seq_one_letter_code
_entity_poly.pdbx_strand_id
1 'polypeptide(L)'
;MALLALQGANFLLLDEPTNHLDLPAQEVLQAMLEEYEGTILLISHDRYLVAHLATEIWDLRDGYLTIFGGGYAEFVSHSQGATLKA
;
A
#
# COMPACT_ATOMS: atom_id res chain seq x y z
N MET A 1 9.06 7.65 8.96
CA MET A 1 8.42 8.73 9.76
C MET A 1 7.21 9.21 8.98
N ALA A 2 6.01 8.78 9.36
CA ALA A 2 4.78 9.27 8.76
C ALA A 2 4.07 10.18 9.77
N LEU A 3 3.92 11.45 9.42
CA LEU A 3 3.27 12.48 10.22
C LEU A 3 2.05 12.94 9.43
N LEU A 4 0.85 12.62 9.92
CA LEU A 4 -0.38 13.44 9.90
C LEU A 4 -1.61 12.59 10.28
N ALA A 5 -1.61 12.05 11.49
CA ALA A 5 -2.86 11.69 12.17
C ALA A 5 -3.25 12.86 13.10
N LEU A 6 -3.41 14.06 12.53
CA LEU A 6 -3.90 15.23 13.26
C LEU A 6 -5.25 15.63 12.67
N GLN A 7 -6.30 15.27 13.41
CA GLN A 7 -7.62 15.91 13.43
C GLN A 7 -8.27 16.15 12.05
N GLY A 8 -8.92 15.12 11.51
CA GLY A 8 -9.89 15.30 10.42
C GLY A 8 -9.32 15.36 9.01
N ALA A 9 -8.06 14.92 8.81
CA ALA A 9 -7.57 14.64 7.47
C ALA A 9 -8.42 13.52 6.84
N ASN A 10 -8.85 13.73 5.60
CA ASN A 10 -9.56 12.76 4.74
C ASN A 10 -8.59 11.99 3.82
N PHE A 11 -7.30 12.33 3.87
CA PHE A 11 -6.25 11.75 3.04
C PHE A 11 -4.98 11.54 3.87
N LEU A 12 -4.50 10.30 3.95
CA LEU A 12 -3.25 9.93 4.61
C LEU A 12 -2.19 9.60 3.56
N LEU A 13 -0.98 10.13 3.75
CA LEU A 13 0.19 9.78 2.97
C LEU A 13 1.21 9.11 3.89
N LEU A 14 1.57 7.87 3.57
CA LEU A 14 2.47 7.04 4.39
C LEU A 14 3.66 6.60 3.54
N ASP A 15 4.86 6.91 4.00
CA ASP A 15 6.12 6.48 3.38
C ASP A 15 6.87 5.54 4.33
N GLU A 16 6.94 4.27 3.94
CA GLU A 16 7.49 3.15 4.71
C GLU A 16 7.04 3.14 6.18
N PRO A 17 5.72 3.04 6.46
CA PRO A 17 5.20 3.24 7.82
C PRO A 17 5.49 2.06 8.75
N THR A 18 5.88 0.90 8.24
CA THR A 18 6.25 -0.30 9.01
C THR A 18 7.71 -0.29 9.46
N ASN A 19 8.52 0.64 8.97
CA ASN A 19 9.94 0.69 9.27
C ASN A 19 10.18 1.01 10.75
N HIS A 20 11.12 0.29 11.38
CA HIS A 20 11.43 0.37 12.81
C HIS A 20 10.30 -0.02 13.78
N LEU A 21 9.20 -0.61 13.29
CA LEU A 21 8.14 -1.19 14.14
C LEU A 21 8.41 -2.67 14.40
N ASP A 22 8.06 -3.13 15.60
CA ASP A 22 7.97 -4.55 15.91
C ASP A 22 6.64 -5.14 15.39
N LEU A 23 6.58 -6.47 15.31
CA LEU A 23 5.42 -7.17 14.74
C LEU A 23 4.07 -6.77 15.38
N PRO A 24 3.95 -6.64 16.72
CA PRO A 24 2.69 -6.19 17.33
C PRO A 24 2.29 -4.76 16.93
N ALA A 25 3.25 -3.84 16.81
CA ALA A 25 2.95 -2.48 16.38
C ALA A 25 2.52 -2.43 14.90
N GLN A 26 3.05 -3.31 14.06
CA GLN A 26 2.60 -3.44 12.67
C GLN A 26 1.14 -3.91 12.57
N GLU A 27 0.73 -4.89 13.39
CA GLU A 27 -0.66 -5.36 13.43
C GLU A 27 -1.62 -4.25 13.88
N VAL A 28 -1.24 -3.48 14.90
CA VAL A 28 -2.04 -2.33 15.37
C VAL A 28 -2.16 -1.28 14.26
N LEU A 29 -1.05 -0.93 13.61
CA LEU A 29 -1.06 0.02 12.50
C LEU A 29 -1.98 -0.46 11.37
N GLN A 30 -1.88 -1.75 10.99
CA GLN A 30 -2.71 -2.33 9.96
C GLN A 30 -4.20 -2.22 10.31
N ALA A 31 -4.60 -2.61 11.52
CA ALA A 31 -5.99 -2.52 11.97
C ALA A 31 -6.51 -1.07 11.95
N MET A 32 -5.69 -0.10 12.37
CA MET A 32 -6.06 1.32 12.33
C MET A 32 -6.24 1.84 10.90
N LEU A 33 -5.43 1.35 9.95
CA LEU A 33 -5.52 1.76 8.54
C LEU A 33 -6.70 1.08 7.82
N GLU A 34 -7.07 -0.15 8.21
CA GLU A 34 -8.25 -0.85 7.68
C GLU A 34 -9.55 -0.17 8.11
N GLU A 35 -9.62 0.38 9.32
CA GLU A 35 -10.79 1.11 9.84
C GLU A 35 -10.85 2.58 9.40
N TYR A 36 -9.81 3.09 8.72
CA TYR A 36 -9.76 4.49 8.33
C TYR A 36 -10.68 4.77 7.12
N GLU A 37 -11.73 5.56 7.34
CA GLU A 37 -12.74 5.88 6.31
C GLU A 37 -12.27 6.89 5.23
N GLY A 38 -11.06 7.43 5.36
CA GLY A 38 -10.48 8.34 4.38
C GLY A 38 -9.71 7.61 3.27
N THR A 39 -9.09 8.37 2.38
CA THR A 39 -8.19 7.82 1.36
C THR A 39 -6.79 7.64 1.92
N ILE A 40 -6.14 6.53 1.59
CA ILE A 40 -4.75 6.26 1.99
C ILE A 40 -3.91 6.14 0.72
N LEU A 41 -2.82 6.90 0.64
CA LEU A 41 -1.73 6.66 -0.28
C LEU A 41 -0.54 6.12 0.52
N LEU A 42 -0.20 4.87 0.24
CA LEU A 42 0.82 4.12 0.96
C LEU A 42 1.97 3.75 0.01
N ILE A 43 3.19 4.07 0.43
CA ILE A 43 4.42 3.57 -0.16
C ILE A 43 5.03 2.60 0.86
N SER A 44 5.12 1.32 0.50
CA SER A 44 5.73 0.32 1.37
C SER A 44 6.34 -0.83 0.58
N HIS A 45 7.47 -1.34 1.09
CA HIS A 45 8.05 -2.61 0.67
C HIS A 45 7.36 -3.83 1.31
N ASP A 46 6.44 -3.64 2.27
CA ASP A 46 5.70 -4.70 2.93
C ASP A 46 4.50 -5.17 2.08
N ARG A 47 4.65 -6.34 1.48
CA ARG A 47 3.64 -6.96 0.63
C ARG A 47 2.38 -7.36 1.39
N TYR A 48 2.47 -7.69 2.68
CA TYR A 48 1.31 -8.07 3.48
C TYR A 48 0.43 -6.86 3.74
N LEU A 49 1.03 -5.74 4.12
CA LEU A 49 0.32 -4.48 4.32
C LEU A 49 -0.36 -4.01 3.03
N VAL A 50 0.38 -4.00 1.91
CA VAL A 50 -0.17 -3.63 0.60
C VAL A 50 -1.29 -4.58 0.17
N ALA A 51 -1.15 -5.88 0.42
CA ALA A 51 -2.18 -6.85 0.04
C ALA A 51 -3.49 -6.70 0.80
N HIS A 52 -3.46 -6.24 2.05
CA HIS A 52 -4.66 -6.05 2.86
C HIS A 52 -5.31 -4.68 2.65
N LEU A 53 -4.52 -3.62 2.41
CA LEU A 53 -5.04 -2.25 2.32
C LEU A 53 -5.28 -1.75 0.89
N ALA A 54 -4.52 -2.23 -0.10
CA ALA A 54 -4.53 -1.61 -1.41
C ALA A 54 -5.75 -2.04 -2.24
N THR A 55 -6.52 -1.04 -2.67
CA THR A 55 -7.59 -1.18 -3.66
C THR A 55 -7.15 -0.83 -5.09
N GLU A 56 -6.00 -0.16 -5.20
CA GLU A 56 -5.36 0.26 -6.45
C GLU A 56 -3.84 0.18 -6.26
N ILE A 57 -3.13 -0.34 -7.25
CA ILE A 57 -1.67 -0.49 -7.22
C ILE A 57 -1.03 0.43 -8.25
N TRP A 58 -0.09 1.25 -7.77
CA TRP A 58 0.71 2.15 -8.60
C TRP A 58 2.11 1.57 -8.76
N ASP A 59 2.40 1.04 -9.94
CA ASP A 59 3.68 0.39 -10.26
C ASP A 59 4.57 1.36 -11.03
N LEU A 60 5.68 1.78 -10.41
CA LEU A 60 6.67 2.67 -11.02
C LEU A 60 7.85 1.84 -11.54
N ARG A 61 7.97 1.71 -12.87
CA ARG A 61 9.06 0.98 -13.53
C ARG A 61 9.66 1.81 -14.65
N ASP A 62 10.99 1.87 -14.70
CA ASP A 62 11.75 2.58 -15.74
C ASP A 62 11.32 4.05 -15.94
N GLY A 63 10.86 4.70 -14.86
CA GLY A 63 10.36 6.08 -14.88
C GLY A 63 8.91 6.24 -15.34
N TYR A 64 8.21 5.14 -15.64
CA TYR A 64 6.80 5.12 -16.02
C TYR A 64 5.93 4.61 -14.87
N LEU A 65 4.88 5.35 -14.56
CA LEU A 65 3.88 4.96 -13.57
C LEU A 65 2.70 4.28 -14.26
N THR A 66 2.40 3.05 -13.89
CA THR A 66 1.24 2.30 -14.36
C THR A 66 0.26 2.08 -13.20
N ILE A 67 -1.01 2.41 -13.42
CA ILE A 67 -2.05 2.30 -12.40
C ILE A 67 -2.90 1.07 -12.70
N PHE A 68 -3.06 0.21 -11.70
CA PHE A 68 -3.87 -1.00 -11.76
C PHE A 68 -5.00 -0.90 -10.73
N GLY A 69 -6.24 -0.81 -11.21
CA GLY A 69 -7.42 -0.96 -10.35
C GLY A 69 -7.59 -2.41 -9.95
N GLY A 70 -7.65 -2.68 -8.65
CA GLY A 70 -7.65 -4.03 -8.10
C GLY A 70 -6.64 -4.23 -6.99
N GLY A 71 -6.83 -5.30 -6.21
CA GLY A 71 -5.97 -5.61 -5.08
C GLY A 71 -4.59 -6.13 -5.51
N TYR A 72 -3.66 -6.21 -4.56
CA TYR A 72 -2.29 -6.70 -4.83
C TYR A 72 -2.25 -8.08 -5.49
N ALA A 73 -3.14 -9.00 -5.13
CA ALA A 73 -3.19 -10.34 -5.72
C ALA A 73 -3.50 -10.32 -7.23
N GLU A 74 -4.42 -9.45 -7.65
CA GLU A 74 -4.80 -9.27 -9.06
C GLU A 74 -3.64 -8.65 -9.84
N PHE A 75 -2.98 -7.64 -9.27
CA PHE A 75 -1.77 -7.04 -9.82
C PHE A 75 -0.65 -8.08 -10.03
N VAL A 76 -0.38 -8.91 -9.02
CA VAL A 76 0.66 -9.96 -9.12
C VAL A 76 0.33 -10.95 -10.23
N SER A 77 -0.92 -11.43 -10.29
CA SER A 77 -1.39 -12.33 -11.35
C SER A 77 -1.21 -11.73 -12.75
N HIS A 78 -1.55 -10.45 -12.91
CA HIS A 78 -1.36 -9.72 -14.16
C HIS A 78 0.13 -9.59 -14.53
N SER A 79 1.00 -9.26 -13.58
CA SER A 79 2.44 -9.10 -13.83
C SER A 79 3.14 -10.43 -14.17
N GLN A 80 2.69 -11.55 -13.58
CA GLN A 80 3.22 -12.88 -13.90
C GLN A 80 2.75 -13.34 -15.29
N GLY A 81 1.51 -13.04 -15.68
CA GLY A 81 1.00 -13.30 -17.02
C GLY A 81 1.71 -12.49 -18.12
N ALA A 82 2.17 -11.27 -17.81
CA ALA A 82 2.95 -10.44 -18.72
C ALA A 82 4.39 -10.94 -18.92
N THR A 83 4.98 -11.60 -17.91
CA THR A 83 6.36 -12.11 -17.96
C THR A 83 6.51 -13.36 -18.85
N LEU A 84 5.42 -14.10 -19.10
CA LEU A 84 5.42 -15.32 -19.92
C LEU A 84 5.20 -15.08 -21.43
N LYS A 85 5.12 -13.82 -21.88
CA LYS A 85 4.93 -13.46 -23.30
C LYS A 85 6.11 -12.74 -23.95
N ALA A 86 7.28 -12.71 -23.31
CA ALA A 86 8.51 -12.16 -23.87
C ALA A 86 9.42 -13.25 -24.43
#